data_AF-A0A7D5Q8F2-F1
#
_entry.id   AF-A0A7D5Q8F2-F1
#
_cell.length_a   1.000
_cell.length_b   1.000
_cell.length_c   1.000
_cell.angle_alpha   90.00
_cell.angle_beta   90.00
_cell.angle_gamma   90.00
#
_symmetry.space_group_name_H-M   'P 1'
#
loop_
_entity.id
_entity.type
_entity.pdbx_description
1 polymer ?
#
loop_
_entity_poly.entity_id
_entity_poly.type
_entity_poly.pdbx_seq_one_letter_code
_entity_poly.pdbx_strand_id
1 'polypeptide(L)'
;MAETTTHSTEMTREEMADYLRSIADELGSGSGSVRVPVGNKAVHLSPSDSIESEATVTERSRRLRKDTEEMVLKFKWNPVEDTAESDTGSAPARDAEPGRDSTSRSETDDVGR
;
A
#
# COMPACT_ATOMS: atom_id res chain seq x y z
N MET A 1 -3.69 23.57 -6.02
CA MET A 1 -4.53 23.30 -7.21
C MET A 1 -4.86 21.82 -7.18
N ALA A 2 -6.11 21.42 -7.38
CA ALA A 2 -6.51 20.00 -7.39
C ALA A 2 -6.89 19.60 -8.82
N GLU A 3 -6.36 18.49 -9.31
CA GLU A 3 -6.70 17.93 -10.63
C GLU A 3 -7.81 16.90 -10.47
N THR A 4 -8.97 17.13 -11.09
CA THR A 4 -10.10 16.19 -11.10
C THR A 4 -10.19 15.52 -12.46
N THR A 5 -10.12 14.18 -12.49
CA THR A 5 -10.37 13.39 -13.71
C THR A 5 -11.75 12.77 -13.62
N THR A 6 -12.67 13.14 -14.52
CA THR A 6 -14.03 12.59 -14.59
C THR A 6 -14.23 11.86 -15.92
N HIS A 7 -14.74 10.63 -15.86
CA HIS A 7 -15.14 9.87 -17.05
C HIS A 7 -16.50 9.22 -16.78
N SER A 8 -17.40 9.27 -17.78
CA SER A 8 -18.70 8.62 -17.73
C SER A 8 -18.76 7.61 -18.87
N THR A 9 -19.12 6.38 -18.55
CA THR A 9 -19.25 5.27 -19.49
C THR A 9 -20.48 4.45 -19.10
N GLU A 10 -21.11 3.81 -20.07
CA GLU A 10 -22.19 2.85 -19.87
C GLU A 10 -21.60 1.44 -20.06
N MET A 11 -21.70 0.61 -19.03
CA MET A 11 -21.15 -0.75 -19.01
C MET A 11 -22.27 -1.73 -18.65
N THR A 12 -22.15 -2.97 -19.12
CA THR A 12 -23.03 -4.04 -18.63
C THR A 12 -22.78 -4.32 -17.15
N ARG A 13 -23.71 -5.04 -16.51
CA ARG A 13 -23.59 -5.43 -15.10
C ARG A 13 -22.32 -6.24 -14.84
N GLU A 14 -21.98 -7.15 -15.76
CA GLU A 14 -20.80 -8.02 -15.65
C GLU A 14 -19.51 -7.19 -15.77
N GLU A 15 -19.43 -6.33 -16.78
CA GLU A 15 -18.28 -5.44 -16.96
C GLU A 15 -18.05 -4.49 -15.77
N MET A 16 -19.13 -3.96 -15.17
CA MET A 16 -19.02 -3.14 -13.96
C MET A 16 -18.51 -3.96 -12.76
N ALA A 17 -18.96 -5.20 -12.61
CA ALA A 17 -18.48 -6.08 -11.53
C ALA A 17 -16.99 -6.41 -11.70
N ASP A 18 -16.56 -6.71 -12.92
CA ASP A 18 -15.14 -6.96 -13.25
C ASP A 18 -14.29 -5.71 -13.03
N TYR A 19 -14.79 -4.53 -13.40
CA TYR A 19 -14.13 -3.26 -13.14
C TYR A 19 -13.92 -3.02 -11.64
N LEU A 20 -14.97 -3.17 -10.82
CA LEU A 20 -14.86 -3.03 -9.37
C LEU A 20 -13.89 -4.05 -8.75
N ARG A 21 -13.88 -5.28 -9.26
CA ARG A 21 -12.94 -6.31 -8.82
C ARG A 21 -11.51 -5.95 -9.14
N SER A 22 -11.23 -5.42 -10.34
CA SER A 22 -9.89 -4.98 -10.70
C SER A 22 -9.36 -3.88 -9.77
N ILE A 23 -10.22 -2.95 -9.34
CA ILE A 23 -9.86 -1.93 -8.35
C ILE A 23 -9.59 -2.56 -6.99
N ALA A 24 -10.42 -3.52 -6.57
CA ALA A 24 -10.24 -4.22 -5.30
C ALA A 24 -8.94 -5.02 -5.25
N ASP A 25 -8.59 -5.70 -6.35
CA ASP A 25 -7.34 -6.46 -6.47
C ASP A 25 -6.11 -5.53 -6.41
N GLU A 26 -6.15 -4.38 -7.08
CA GLU A 26 -5.07 -3.38 -7.01
C GLU A 26 -4.91 -2.79 -5.60
N LEU A 27 -6.03 -2.45 -4.92
CA LEU A 27 -6.02 -1.98 -3.53
C LEU A 27 -5.47 -3.04 -2.56
N GLY A 28 -5.81 -4.31 -2.78
CA GLY A 28 -5.36 -5.43 -1.97
C GLY A 28 -3.92 -5.88 -2.23
N SER A 29 -3.29 -5.42 -3.31
CA SER A 29 -1.94 -5.84 -3.71
C SER A 29 -0.84 -5.42 -2.72
N GLY A 30 -1.10 -4.43 -1.87
CA GLY A 30 -0.13 -3.91 -0.89
C GLY A 30 1.04 -3.11 -1.49
N SER A 31 0.96 -2.76 -2.78
CA SER A 31 2.08 -2.18 -3.54
C SER A 31 2.32 -0.68 -3.29
N GLY A 32 1.66 -0.06 -2.30
CA GLY A 32 1.75 1.39 -1.98
C GLY A 32 1.18 2.33 -3.05
N SER A 33 1.14 1.90 -4.32
CA SER A 33 0.51 2.57 -5.45
C SER A 33 -0.52 1.67 -6.11
N VAL A 34 -1.66 2.27 -6.45
CA VAL A 34 -2.82 1.63 -7.08
C VAL A 34 -3.06 2.28 -8.43
N ARG A 35 -3.25 1.46 -9.47
CA ARG A 35 -3.55 1.95 -10.81
C ARG A 35 -5.04 1.84 -11.11
N VAL A 36 -5.72 2.97 -11.25
CA VAL A 36 -7.15 3.01 -11.57
C VAL A 36 -7.35 3.43 -13.03
N PRO A 37 -7.96 2.58 -13.90
CA PRO A 37 -8.31 2.98 -15.25
C PRO A 37 -9.54 3.90 -15.24
N VAL A 38 -9.40 5.09 -15.79
CA VAL A 38 -10.46 6.09 -15.93
C VAL A 38 -10.58 6.45 -17.41
N GLY A 39 -11.51 5.77 -18.11
CA GLY A 39 -11.67 5.88 -19.55
C GLY A 39 -10.42 5.40 -20.30
N ASN A 40 -9.84 6.27 -21.12
CA ASN A 40 -8.60 5.98 -21.85
C ASN A 40 -7.31 6.27 -21.06
N LYS A 41 -7.42 6.76 -19.82
CA LYS A 41 -6.27 7.13 -18.97
C LYS A 41 -6.15 6.17 -17.79
N ALA A 42 -4.91 5.87 -17.38
CA ALA A 42 -4.65 5.26 -16.09
C ALA A 42 -4.19 6.32 -15.09
N VAL A 43 -4.81 6.35 -13.91
CA VAL A 43 -4.46 7.25 -12.81
C VAL A 43 -3.72 6.45 -11.75
N HIS A 44 -2.57 6.94 -11.32
CA HIS A 44 -1.81 6.36 -10.21
C HIS A 44 -2.20 7.08 -8.92
N LEU A 45 -2.55 6.30 -7.91
CA LEU A 45 -2.97 6.77 -6.60
C LEU A 45 -2.11 6.11 -5.52
N SER A 46 -1.93 6.77 -4.39
CA SER A 46 -1.18 6.22 -3.23
C SER A 46 -2.10 6.19 -2.00
N PRO A 47 -2.95 5.16 -1.85
CA PRO A 47 -3.80 5.02 -0.68
C PRO A 47 -2.96 4.67 0.57
N SER A 48 -3.35 5.23 1.71
CA SER A 48 -2.85 4.82 3.02
C SER A 48 -3.46 3.49 3.48
N ASP A 49 -2.88 2.85 4.50
CA ASP A 49 -3.41 1.60 5.10
C ASP A 49 -4.87 1.69 5.54
N SER A 50 -5.34 2.90 5.86
CA SER A 50 -6.74 3.17 6.19
C SER A 50 -7.37 4.04 5.11
N ILE A 51 -8.54 3.59 4.61
CA ILE A 51 -9.34 4.29 3.59
C ILE A 51 -10.71 4.60 4.20
N GLU A 52 -11.13 5.87 4.14
CA GLU A 52 -12.49 6.28 4.45
C GLU A 52 -13.39 5.93 3.26
N SER A 53 -14.48 5.19 3.51
CA SER A 53 -15.44 4.79 2.48
C SER A 53 -16.85 5.25 2.83
N GLU A 54 -17.53 5.89 1.87
CA GLU A 54 -18.94 6.26 1.96
C GLU A 54 -19.71 5.63 0.79
N ALA A 55 -20.81 4.92 1.11
CA ALA A 55 -21.74 4.37 0.13
C ALA A 55 -23.08 5.08 0.25
N THR A 56 -23.55 5.67 -0.84
CA THR A 56 -24.85 6.34 -0.93
C THR A 56 -25.70 5.66 -2.00
N VAL A 57 -26.94 5.29 -1.65
CA VAL A 57 -27.92 4.72 -2.58
C VAL A 57 -29.11 5.66 -2.67
N THR A 58 -29.50 6.02 -3.88
CA THR A 58 -30.67 6.85 -4.17
C THR A 58 -31.66 6.07 -5.02
N GLU A 59 -32.79 5.72 -4.42
CA GLU A 59 -33.93 5.11 -5.10
C GLU A 59 -35.01 6.17 -5.29
N ARG A 60 -35.36 6.47 -6.55
CA ARG A 60 -36.41 7.44 -6.88
C ARG A 60 -37.46 6.82 -7.78
N SER A 61 -38.61 6.51 -7.19
CA SER A 61 -39.81 6.17 -7.93
C SER A 61 -40.57 7.42 -8.34
N ARG A 62 -40.70 7.64 -9.65
CA ARG A 62 -41.48 8.74 -10.19
C ARG A 62 -42.79 8.17 -10.72
N ARG A 63 -43.93 8.55 -10.12
CA ARG A 63 -45.27 8.07 -10.54
C ARG A 63 -45.60 8.25 -12.04
N LEU A 64 -44.83 9.07 -12.78
CA LEU A 64 -45.02 9.39 -14.20
C LEU A 64 -43.75 9.20 -15.07
N ARG A 65 -42.62 8.75 -14.52
CA ARG A 65 -41.34 8.56 -15.24
C ARG A 65 -40.70 7.26 -14.76
N LYS A 66 -39.73 6.73 -15.53
CA LYS A 66 -38.95 5.54 -15.17
C LYS A 66 -38.36 5.67 -13.75
N ASP A 67 -38.42 4.59 -12.97
CA ASP A 67 -37.69 4.47 -11.71
C ASP A 67 -36.20 4.70 -11.97
N THR A 68 -35.53 5.39 -11.05
CA THR A 68 -34.09 5.63 -11.11
C THR A 68 -33.45 5.10 -9.84
N GLU A 69 -32.50 4.19 -10.01
CA GLU A 69 -31.63 3.66 -8.96
C GLU A 69 -30.21 4.16 -9.23
N GLU A 70 -29.60 4.80 -8.24
CA GLU A 70 -28.24 5.32 -8.34
C GLU A 70 -27.45 4.90 -7.10
N MET A 71 -26.24 4.39 -7.31
CA MET A 71 -25.30 4.05 -6.25
C MET A 71 -24.01 4.85 -6.46
N VAL A 72 -23.59 5.56 -5.42
CA VAL A 72 -22.36 6.35 -5.39
C VAL A 72 -21.44 5.79 -4.32
N LEU A 73 -20.23 5.39 -4.73
CA LEU A 73 -19.15 4.99 -3.85
C LEU A 73 -18.09 6.10 -3.83
N LYS A 74 -17.78 6.61 -2.64
CA LYS A 74 -16.70 7.58 -2.44
C LYS A 74 -15.65 6.95 -1.55
N PHE A 75 -14.40 7.07 -1.98
CA PHE A 75 -13.24 6.65 -1.21
C PHE A 75 -12.34 7.86 -1.00
N LYS A 76 -11.85 8.04 0.22
CA LYS A 76 -11.00 9.15 0.59
C LYS A 76 -9.88 8.66 1.49
N TRP A 77 -8.69 9.17 1.26
CA TRP A 77 -7.51 8.88 2.06
C TRP A 77 -6.56 10.07 2.02
N ASN A 78 -5.62 10.09 2.96
CA ASN A 78 -4.46 10.98 2.88
C ASN A 78 -3.31 10.18 2.25
N PRO A 79 -2.65 10.68 1.20
CA PRO A 79 -1.54 9.98 0.60
C PRO A 79 -0.42 9.85 1.63
N VAL A 80 0.06 8.62 1.81
CA VAL A 80 1.38 8.40 2.42
C VAL A 80 2.39 8.73 1.34
N GLU A 81 3.06 9.87 1.48
CA GLU A 81 4.29 10.11 0.74
C GLU A 81 5.19 8.92 1.04
N ASP A 82 5.72 8.27 -0.01
CA ASP A 82 6.71 7.22 0.12
C ASP A 82 7.82 7.77 1.01
N THR A 83 7.81 7.40 2.28
CA THR A 83 8.90 7.71 3.20
C THR A 83 10.01 6.76 2.76
N ALA A 84 10.64 7.12 1.66
CA ALA A 84 11.96 6.66 1.32
C ALA A 84 12.83 6.90 2.56
N GLU A 85 13.38 5.81 3.07
CA GLU A 85 14.59 5.82 3.90
C GLU A 85 14.38 6.30 5.35
N SER A 86 13.90 5.38 6.19
CA SER A 86 14.40 5.26 7.57
C SER A 86 15.16 3.93 7.73
N ASP A 87 16.06 3.66 6.79
CA ASP A 87 17.21 2.78 7.02
C ASP A 87 18.46 3.67 6.99
N THR A 88 18.70 4.40 8.07
CA THR A 88 20.00 5.03 8.31
C THR A 88 20.49 4.57 9.67
N GLY A 89 21.32 3.53 9.62
CA GLY A 89 22.40 3.31 10.56
C GLY A 89 22.02 2.65 11.87
N SER A 90 21.72 1.35 11.84
CA SER A 90 22.20 0.48 12.94
C SER A 90 23.73 0.50 12.92
N ALA A 91 24.32 1.50 13.58
CA ALA A 91 25.72 1.47 13.96
C ALA A 91 25.90 0.39 15.04
N PRO A 92 26.73 -0.65 14.84
CA PRO A 92 27.16 -1.47 15.96
C PRO A 92 28.16 -0.65 16.78
N ALA A 93 27.66 0.07 17.78
CA ALA A 93 28.50 0.55 18.86
C ALA A 93 28.83 -0.66 19.74
N ARG A 94 30.10 -1.06 19.78
CA ARG A 94 30.94 -1.16 21.00
C ARG A 94 32.08 -2.15 20.77
N ASP A 95 33.21 -1.60 20.31
CA ASP A 95 34.53 -2.00 20.81
C ASP A 95 34.49 -1.92 22.34
N ALA A 96 34.21 -3.04 22.97
CA ALA A 96 34.47 -3.25 24.38
C ALA A 96 35.59 -4.28 24.44
N GLU A 97 36.82 -3.80 24.47
CA GLU A 97 37.96 -4.58 24.94
C GLU A 97 37.67 -5.08 26.36
N PRO A 98 37.86 -6.38 26.66
CA PRO A 98 38.28 -6.80 27.97
C PRO A 98 39.73 -7.23 27.87
N GLY A 99 40.63 -6.35 28.28
CA GLY A 99 41.95 -6.79 28.70
C GLY A 99 41.83 -7.81 29.83
N ARG A 100 42.66 -8.85 29.80
CA ARG A 100 43.40 -9.42 30.95
C ARG A 100 44.22 -10.64 30.51
N ASP A 101 45.53 -10.47 30.64
CA ASP A 101 46.55 -11.43 31.02
C ASP A 101 46.37 -12.92 30.67
N SER A 102 47.26 -13.41 29.80
CA SER A 102 47.76 -14.78 29.85
C SER A 102 49.16 -14.80 29.25
N THR A 103 50.17 -14.47 30.06
CA THR A 103 51.55 -14.87 29.78
C THR A 103 51.60 -16.40 29.79
N SER A 104 51.45 -17.00 28.61
CA SER A 104 51.72 -18.42 28.40
C SER A 104 53.23 -18.62 28.48
N ARG A 105 53.70 -18.94 29.69
CA ARG A 105 55.04 -19.44 29.95
C ARG A 105 55.16 -20.81 29.30
N SER A 106 56.07 -20.90 28.33
CA SER A 106 56.53 -22.14 27.72
C SER A 106 57.04 -23.09 28.80
N GLU A 107 56.48 -24.30 28.86
CA GLU A 107 57.14 -25.42 29.53
C GLU A 107 57.14 -26.62 28.59
N THR A 108 58.36 -27.06 28.33
CA THR A 108 58.82 -28.16 27.49
C THR A 108 58.68 -29.48 28.24
N ASP A 109 58.49 -30.58 27.49
CA ASP A 109 58.58 -32.02 27.81
C ASP A 109 57.31 -32.69 27.25
N ASP A 110 57.28 -33.82 26.55
CA ASP A 110 58.12 -35.00 26.49
C ASP A 110 57.64 -35.76 25.22
N VAL A 111 58.53 -36.17 24.30
CA VAL A 111 58.19 -37.14 23.25
C VAL A 111 59.17 -38.29 23.36
N GLY A 112 58.66 -39.34 24.01
CA GLY A 112 59.30 -40.64 24.14
C GLY A 112 59.67 -41.27 22.79
N ARG A 113 60.77 -42.02 22.87
CA ARG A 113 61.42 -42.79 21.82
C ARG A 113 60.92 -44.23 21.80
#